data_AF-A0A0M0K3D1-F1
#
_entry.id   AF-A0A0M0K3D1-F1
#
_cell.length_a   1.000
_cell.length_b   1.000
_cell.length_c   1.000
_cell.angle_alpha   90.00
_cell.angle_beta   90.00
_cell.angle_gamma   90.00
#
_symmetry.space_group_name_H-M   'P 1'
#
loop_
_entity.id
_entity.type
_entity.pdbx_description
1 polymer ?
#
loop_
_entity_poly.entity_id
_entity_poly.type
_entity_poly.pdbx_seq_one_letter_code
_entity_poly.pdbx_strand_id
1 'polypeptide(L)'
;MAGRAEALSLFRRIMRTAQRWPSIKKEAVKTEIRDEFRRNMGEANPQKMAKMLDEARSGLQSLRQQCGMSSESSDINYMYDDALQRRYKPPSR
;
A
#
# COMPACT_ATOMS: atom_id res chain seq x y z
N MET A 1 17.27 -2.89 6.49
CA MET A 1 16.17 -2.11 7.10
C MET A 1 14.84 -2.54 6.47
N ALA A 2 14.23 -3.60 7.00
CA ALA A 2 13.01 -4.18 6.42
C ALA A 2 11.80 -3.22 6.41
N GLY A 3 11.70 -2.31 7.39
CA GLY A 3 10.54 -1.43 7.57
C GLY A 3 10.30 -0.39 6.45
N ARG A 4 11.34 0.12 5.80
CA ARG A 4 11.17 1.15 4.73
C ARG A 4 10.55 0.57 3.47
N ALA A 5 11.00 -0.62 3.06
CA ALA A 5 10.46 -1.30 1.88
C ALA A 5 9.00 -1.71 2.10
N GLU A 6 8.71 -2.20 3.31
CA GLU A 6 7.36 -2.55 3.73
C GLU A 6 6.42 -1.33 3.74
N ALA A 7 6.85 -0.21 4.33
CA ALA A 7 6.08 1.03 4.34
C ALA A 7 5.72 1.51 2.93
N LEU A 8 6.68 1.47 1.99
CA LEU A 8 6.44 1.84 0.59
C LEU A 8 5.47 0.88 -0.11
N SER A 9 5.56 -0.42 0.19
CA SER A 9 4.63 -1.42 -0.35
C SER A 9 3.21 -1.18 0.16
N LEU A 10 3.05 -0.96 1.46
CA LEU A 10 1.77 -0.61 2.10
C LEU A 10 1.19 0.67 1.51
N PHE A 11 1.99 1.74 1.41
CA PHE A 11 1.58 3.00 0.81
C PHE A 11 1.00 2.81 -0.60
N ARG A 12 1.70 2.09 -1.47
CA ARG A 12 1.23 1.81 -2.84
C ARG A 12 -0.08 1.03 -2.84
N ARG A 13 -0.21 0.02 -1.98
CA ARG A 13 -1.44 -0.79 -1.85
C ARG A 13 -2.62 0.06 -1.38
N ILE A 14 -2.43 0.91 -0.38
CA ILE A 14 -3.45 1.82 0.14
C ILE A 14 -3.89 2.80 -0.95
N MET A 15 -2.95 3.44 -1.64
CA MET A 15 -3.26 4.38 -2.72
C MET A 15 -4.05 3.75 -3.87
N ARG A 16 -3.69 2.54 -4.29
CA ARG A 16 -4.43 1.81 -5.34
C ARG A 16 -5.82 1.41 -4.88
N THR A 17 -5.97 1.01 -3.62
CA THR A 17 -7.29 0.66 -3.04
C THR A 17 -8.16 1.91 -2.94
N ALA A 18 -7.62 3.02 -2.43
CA ALA A 18 -8.30 4.30 -2.31
C ALA A 18 -8.75 4.87 -3.66
N GLN A 19 -7.99 4.62 -4.73
CA GLN A 19 -8.37 5.04 -6.09
C GLN A 19 -9.65 4.34 -6.57
N ARG A 20 -9.90 3.10 -6.14
CA ARG A 20 -11.08 2.31 -6.51
C ARG A 20 -12.28 2.57 -5.59
N TRP A 21 -12.09 3.29 -4.50
CA TRP A 21 -13.13 3.57 -3.52
C TRP A 21 -14.19 4.53 -4.10
N PRO A 22 -15.47 4.14 -4.18
CA PRO A 22 -16.53 4.94 -4.79
C PRO A 22 -17.05 6.03 -3.83
N SER A 23 -16.16 6.94 -3.40
CA SER A 23 -16.49 8.04 -2.50
C SER A 23 -16.07 9.38 -3.10
N ILE A 24 -16.91 10.40 -2.93
CA ILE A 24 -16.58 11.80 -3.29
C ILE A 24 -15.39 12.29 -2.45
N LYS A 25 -15.20 11.72 -1.24
CA LYS A 25 -14.11 12.06 -0.33
C LYS A 25 -12.78 11.37 -0.67
N LYS A 26 -12.72 10.54 -1.72
CA LYS A 26 -11.54 9.73 -2.06
C LYS A 26 -10.26 10.56 -2.23
N GLU A 27 -10.35 11.74 -2.85
CA GLU A 27 -9.17 12.58 -3.11
C GLU A 27 -8.66 13.27 -1.84
N ALA A 28 -9.56 13.68 -0.95
CA ALA A 28 -9.21 14.20 0.37
C ALA A 28 -8.47 13.13 1.18
N VAL A 29 -9.03 11.92 1.24
CA VAL A 29 -8.42 10.78 1.96
C VAL A 29 -7.07 10.38 1.36
N LYS A 30 -6.94 10.33 0.02
CA LYS A 30 -5.64 10.07 -0.63
C LYS A 30 -4.58 11.11 -0.28
N THR A 31 -4.99 12.37 -0.14
CA THR A 31 -4.08 13.47 0.23
C THR A 31 -3.64 13.35 1.68
N GLU A 32 -4.58 13.10 2.58
CA GLU A 32 -4.31 12.88 4.00
C GLU A 32 -3.34 11.72 4.24
N ILE A 33 -3.58 10.57 3.62
CA ILE A 33 -2.69 9.41 3.71
C ILE A 33 -1.30 9.75 3.16
N ARG A 34 -1.22 10.49 2.05
CA ARG A 34 0.09 10.90 1.50
C ARG A 34 0.84 11.80 2.48
N ASP A 35 0.15 12.74 3.11
CA ASP A 35 0.75 13.65 4.07
C ASP A 35 1.22 12.91 5.32
N GLU A 36 0.44 11.96 5.81
CA GLU A 36 0.82 11.12 6.96
C GLU A 36 2.08 10.29 6.68
N PHE A 37 2.15 9.61 5.54
CA PHE A 37 3.36 8.86 5.14
C PHE A 37 4.57 9.76 4.94
N ARG A 38 4.38 11.00 4.46
CA ARG A 38 5.47 11.98 4.31
C ARG A 38 5.95 12.51 5.65
N ARG A 39 5.04 12.84 6.57
CA ARG A 39 5.37 13.31 7.93
C ARG A 39 6.20 12.26 8.70
N ASN A 40 5.86 10.99 8.53
CA ASN A 40 6.51 9.88 9.26
C ASN A 40 7.69 9.25 8.51
N MET A 41 8.07 9.77 7.34
CA MET A 41 9.14 9.20 6.49
C MET A 41 10.51 9.15 7.18
N GLY A 42 10.76 10.06 8.12
CA GLY A 42 12.01 10.17 8.87
C GLY A 42 12.02 9.48 10.24
N GLU A 43 10.95 8.78 10.64
CA GLU A 43 10.89 8.15 11.96
C GLU A 43 11.94 7.02 12.06
N ALA A 44 12.87 7.16 13.00
CA ALA A 44 13.98 6.24 13.21
C ALA A 44 13.69 5.23 14.33
N ASN A 45 12.66 5.47 15.14
CA ASN A 45 12.29 4.59 16.24
C ASN A 45 11.57 3.33 15.70
N PRO A 46 12.13 2.13 15.91
CA PRO A 46 11.59 0.91 15.34
C PRO A 46 10.24 0.49 15.96
N GLN A 47 10.00 0.78 17.24
CA GLN A 47 8.73 0.48 17.91
C GLN A 47 7.60 1.36 17.37
N LYS A 48 7.88 2.64 17.14
CA LYS A 48 6.91 3.54 16.49
C LYS A 48 6.64 3.13 15.05
N MET A 49 7.68 2.75 14.31
CA MET A 49 7.53 2.27 12.94
C MET A 49 6.65 1.02 12.88
N ALA A 50 6.85 0.06 13.78
CA ALA A 50 6.00 -1.14 13.86
C ALA A 50 4.54 -0.78 14.13
N LYS A 51 4.28 0.14 15.07
CA LYS A 51 2.93 0.61 15.37
C LYS A 51 2.25 1.27 14.16
N MET A 52 2.95 2.17 13.48
CA MET A 52 2.43 2.86 12.28
C MET A 52 2.16 1.88 11.13
N LEU A 53 3.00 0.85 10.98
CA LEU A 53 2.77 -0.21 9.99
C LEU A 53 1.53 -1.04 10.31
N ASP A 54 1.29 -1.33 11.59
CA ASP A 54 0.10 -2.06 12.05
C ASP A 54 -1.19 -1.26 11.82
N GLU A 55 -1.16 0.03 12.14
CA GLU A 55 -2.24 0.98 11.86
C GLU A 55 -2.53 1.06 10.35
N ALA A 56 -1.49 1.16 9.52
CA ALA A 56 -1.62 1.19 8.06
C ALA A 56 -2.21 -0.11 7.48
N ARG A 57 -1.84 -1.27 8.03
CA ARG A 57 -2.41 -2.58 7.67
C ARG A 57 -3.90 -2.65 8.00
N SER A 58 -4.28 -2.21 9.20
CA SER A 58 -5.67 -2.16 9.66
C SER A 58 -6.52 -1.19 8.81
N GLY A 59 -5.95 -0.03 8.47
CA GLY A 59 -6.59 0.94 7.57
C GLY A 59 -6.81 0.38 6.17
N LEU A 60 -5.82 -0.33 5.62
CA LEU A 60 -5.95 -1.01 4.32
C LEU A 60 -7.08 -2.04 4.33
N GLN A 61 -7.19 -2.85 5.40
CA GLN A 61 -8.24 -3.85 5.53
C GLN A 61 -9.63 -3.20 5.55
N SER A 62 -9.80 -2.15 6.36
CA SER A 62 -11.05 -1.38 6.43
C SER A 62 -11.43 -0.78 5.08
N LEU A 63 -10.45 -0.22 4.36
CA LEU A 63 -10.68 0.39 3.05
C LEU A 63 -11.10 -0.65 2.00
N ARG A 64 -10.54 -1.86 2.04
CA ARG A 64 -10.93 -2.97 1.16
C ARG A 64 -12.38 -3.40 1.38
N GLN A 65 -12.79 -3.52 2.64
CA GLN A 65 -14.17 -3.84 3.01
C GLN A 65 -15.14 -2.79 2.44
N GLN A 66 -14.80 -1.49 2.58
CA GLN A 66 -15.61 -0.40 2.03
C GLN A 66 -15.65 -0.37 0.50
N CYS A 67 -14.64 -0.92 -0.19
CA CYS A 67 -14.61 -1.03 -1.64
C CYS A 67 -15.38 -2.25 -2.17
N GLY A 68 -16.04 -3.04 -1.30
CA GLY A 68 -16.68 -4.31 -1.69
C GLY A 68 -15.67 -5.35 -2.19
N MET A 69 -14.38 -5.16 -1.89
CA MET A 69 -13.32 -6.12 -2.21
C MET A 69 -13.26 -7.18 -1.12
N SER A 70 -14.33 -7.99 -1.06
CA SER A 70 -14.38 -9.19 -0.23
C SER A 70 -13.52 -10.27 -0.88
N SER A 71 -12.50 -10.72 -0.14
CA SER A 71 -11.70 -11.93 -0.37
C SER A 71 -10.68 -11.97 -1.52
N GLU A 72 -9.40 -11.88 -1.12
CA GLU A 72 -8.45 -13.00 -1.23
C GLU A 72 -7.96 -13.51 -2.61
N SER A 73 -7.74 -12.68 -3.62
CA SER A 73 -7.10 -13.22 -4.86
C SER A 73 -6.05 -12.36 -5.55
N SER A 74 -5.70 -11.17 -5.08
CA SER A 74 -4.71 -10.34 -5.80
C SER A 74 -3.42 -10.05 -5.05
N ASP A 75 -3.31 -10.31 -3.74
CA ASP A 75 -2.10 -9.91 -3.00
C ASP A 75 -0.91 -10.86 -3.14
N ILE A 76 -1.16 -12.15 -3.39
CA ILE A 76 -0.11 -13.16 -3.54
C ILE A 76 0.60 -13.02 -4.90
N ASN A 77 -0.07 -12.49 -5.93
CA ASN A 77 0.53 -12.35 -7.26
C ASN A 77 1.59 -11.24 -7.35
N TYR A 78 1.50 -10.19 -6.52
CA TYR A 78 2.38 -9.01 -6.68
C TYR A 78 3.72 -9.08 -5.95
N MET A 79 3.92 -10.03 -5.02
CA MET A 79 5.26 -10.31 -4.49
C MET A 79 6.11 -11.07 -5.51
N TYR A 80 5.48 -11.78 -6.45
CA TYR A 80 6.13 -12.43 -7.60
C TYR A 80 6.29 -11.49 -8.81
N ASP A 81 5.34 -10.60 -9.07
CA ASP A 81 5.37 -9.72 -10.27
C ASP A 81 6.53 -8.69 -10.23
N ASP A 82 6.83 -8.07 -9.07
CA ASP A 82 7.93 -7.09 -8.96
C ASP A 82 9.32 -7.73 -9.13
N ALA A 83 9.46 -9.00 -8.73
CA ALA A 83 10.69 -9.79 -8.88
C ALA A 83 10.87 -10.32 -10.33
N LEU A 84 9.78 -10.63 -11.04
CA LEU A 84 9.81 -11.14 -12.42
C LEU A 84 9.88 -10.04 -13.49
N GLN A 85 9.31 -8.85 -13.24
CA GLN A 85 9.34 -7.75 -14.21
C GLN A 85 10.75 -7.20 -14.48
N ARG A 86 11.68 -7.33 -13.54
CA ARG A 86 13.09 -6.94 -13.76
C ARG A 86 13.87 -7.87 -14.68
N ARG A 87 13.34 -9.06 -15.01
CA ARG A 87 14.02 -10.09 -15.83
C ARG A 87 13.33 -10.41 -17.15
N TYR A 88 12.09 -9.98 -17.37
CA TYR A 88 11.37 -10.32 -18.60
C TYR A 88 11.58 -9.28 -19.69
N LYS A 89 12.48 -9.57 -20.64
CA LYS A 89 12.53 -8.91 -21.95
C LYS A 89 11.64 -9.73 -22.89
N PRO A 90 10.47 -9.23 -23.34
CA PRO A 90 9.66 -9.96 -24.29
C PRO A 90 10.43 -10.11 -25.61
N PRO A 91 10.37 -11.28 -26.29
CA PRO A 91 10.98 -11.43 -27.60
C PRO A 91 10.22 -10.58 -28.60
N SER A 92 10.94 -9.71 -29.31
CA SER A 92 10.43 -8.95 -30.44
C SER A 92 10.00 -9.92 -31.52
N ARG A 93 8.73 -9.84 -31.94
CA ARG A 93 8.22 -10.52 -33.11
C ARG A 93 8.09 -9.55 -34.27
#